data_AF-A0A949EJ19-F1
#
_entry.id   AF-A0A949EJ19-F1
#
_cell.length_a   1.000
_cell.length_b   1.000
_cell.length_c   1.000
_cell.angle_alpha   90.00
_cell.angle_beta   90.00
_cell.angle_gamma   90.00
#
_symmetry.space_group_name_H-M   'P 1'
#
loop_
_entity.id
_entity.type
_entity.pdbx_description
1 polymer ?
#
loop_
_entity_poly.entity_id
_entity_poly.type
_entity_poly.pdbx_seq_one_letter_code
_entity_poly.pdbx_strand_id
1 'polypeptide(L)'
;FGVFQKEKLKKGREDIDVLTLSATPIPRTLSMALSGLQDISLIQTPPLGRLAIKNFVGHFSRQVVVSAVLNEIEREGAVFVVFNDIERIFHFRDQLAAWLPDVAIGVVHAQMPTAAIEKNIMDFIAGRFRVLLSTTIIENGIDIPKVNTLIVMNADRLGLTQMYQLRGRIGRGSRQATAYFLIDPQKGAMSEKAKKRLDAIREFSELGSGFKLAEFDLSLRGAGALLGNRQHGHVEALGYDYFLELLQQAIREFKGEAEEERALALRVHFPYAISEEYIANTSERIRAYRRILESREPAELEALRAELRDRYGHMPVGMEKIFYVGAVKLFARRYGWEKAEVFADRVQVELGREIIPLPDRTFSIPGLEVTDGRHVELEFYSLDGFMALGANLARLFL
;
A
#
# COMPACT_ATOMS: atom_id res chain seq x y z
N PHE A 1 6.79 -15.15 5.32
CA PHE A 1 7.45 -15.39 4.02
C PHE A 1 7.67 -14.08 3.28
N GLY A 2 8.91 -13.81 2.87
CA GLY A 2 9.26 -12.70 1.97
C GLY A 2 8.92 -13.00 0.51
N VAL A 3 9.01 -11.99 -0.36
CA VAL A 3 8.64 -12.07 -1.80
C VAL A 3 9.39 -13.21 -2.50
N PHE A 4 10.72 -13.27 -2.37
CA PHE A 4 11.53 -14.32 -2.98
C PHE A 4 11.17 -15.75 -2.55
N GLN A 5 10.77 -15.93 -1.30
CA GLN A 5 10.36 -17.24 -0.79
C GLN A 5 9.03 -17.68 -1.40
N LYS A 6 8.10 -16.74 -1.60
CA LYS A 6 6.82 -17.00 -2.27
C LYS A 6 7.02 -17.32 -3.75
N GLU A 7 7.89 -16.60 -4.44
CA GLU A 7 8.19 -16.84 -5.86
C GLU A 7 8.94 -18.16 -6.07
N LYS A 8 9.81 -18.56 -5.15
CA LYS A 8 10.47 -19.88 -5.19
C LYS A 8 9.47 -21.04 -5.07
N LEU A 9 8.37 -20.86 -4.33
CA LEU A 9 7.29 -21.86 -4.21
C LEU A 9 6.45 -21.99 -5.50
N LYS A 10 6.41 -20.94 -6.33
CA LYS A 10 5.72 -20.93 -7.63
C LYS A 10 6.59 -21.41 -8.78
N LYS A 11 7.92 -21.41 -8.61
CA LYS A 11 8.87 -21.72 -9.68
C LYS A 11 8.68 -23.15 -10.21
N GLY A 12 8.44 -23.28 -11.52
CA GLY A 12 8.22 -24.56 -12.21
C GLY A 12 6.79 -25.08 -12.16
N ARG A 13 5.82 -24.25 -11.77
CA ARG A 13 4.39 -24.57 -11.75
C ARG A 13 3.62 -23.39 -12.34
N GLU A 14 3.24 -23.50 -13.61
CA GLU A 14 2.64 -22.39 -14.38
C GLU A 14 1.13 -22.24 -14.12
N ASP A 15 0.42 -23.34 -13.82
CA ASP A 15 -1.03 -23.36 -13.54
C ASP A 15 -1.34 -23.82 -12.11
N ILE A 16 -1.14 -22.94 -11.12
CA ILE A 16 -1.51 -23.24 -9.73
C ILE A 16 -2.38 -22.15 -9.12
N ASP A 17 -3.48 -22.56 -8.49
CA ASP A 17 -4.28 -21.68 -7.66
C ASP A 17 -3.52 -21.35 -6.37
N VAL A 18 -3.37 -20.04 -6.07
CA VAL A 18 -2.63 -19.56 -4.91
C VAL A 18 -3.56 -18.84 -3.93
N LEU A 19 -3.87 -19.49 -2.81
CA LEU A 19 -4.55 -18.86 -1.68
C LEU A 19 -3.53 -18.26 -0.70
N THR A 20 -3.51 -16.93 -0.58
CA THR A 20 -2.70 -16.23 0.43
C THR A 20 -3.57 -15.71 1.56
N LEU A 21 -3.34 -16.18 2.79
CA LEU A 21 -4.00 -15.68 4.00
C LEU A 21 -3.04 -14.77 4.77
N SER A 22 -3.48 -13.56 5.12
CA SER A 22 -2.71 -12.65 5.98
C SER A 22 -3.61 -11.84 6.90
N ALA A 23 -3.21 -11.69 8.15
CA ALA A 23 -3.85 -10.77 9.10
C ALA A 23 -3.49 -9.30 8.83
N THR A 24 -2.31 -9.07 8.24
CA THR A 24 -1.80 -7.75 7.81
C THR A 24 -1.13 -7.94 6.44
N PRO A 25 -1.78 -7.58 5.33
CA PRO A 25 -1.19 -7.79 4.01
C PRO A 25 0.11 -6.98 3.88
N ILE A 26 1.12 -7.59 3.26
CA ILE A 26 2.40 -6.93 3.01
C ILE A 26 2.12 -5.72 2.08
N PRO A 27 2.70 -4.53 2.32
CA PRO A 27 2.37 -3.32 1.57
C PRO A 27 2.37 -3.49 0.03
N ARG A 28 3.34 -4.25 -0.52
CA ARG A 28 3.40 -4.57 -1.95
C ARG A 28 2.24 -5.46 -2.43
N THR A 29 1.91 -6.50 -1.67
CA THR A 29 0.77 -7.39 -1.97
C THR A 29 -0.56 -6.64 -1.85
N LEU A 30 -0.69 -5.78 -0.84
CA LEU A 30 -1.85 -4.91 -0.68
C LEU A 30 -1.99 -3.95 -1.87
N SER A 31 -0.89 -3.35 -2.32
CA SER A 31 -0.89 -2.48 -3.50
C SER A 31 -1.31 -3.21 -4.77
N MET A 32 -0.84 -4.45 -4.99
CA MET A 32 -1.28 -5.28 -6.12
C MET A 32 -2.77 -5.65 -6.05
N ALA A 33 -3.29 -5.90 -4.84
CA ALA A 33 -4.72 -6.14 -4.65
C ALA A 33 -5.55 -4.87 -4.93
N LEU A 34 -5.13 -3.72 -4.39
CA LEU A 34 -5.79 -2.42 -4.62
C LEU A 34 -5.72 -1.98 -6.08
N SER A 35 -4.69 -2.39 -6.83
CA SER A 35 -4.57 -2.12 -8.26
C SER A 35 -5.40 -3.08 -9.12
N GLY A 36 -6.03 -4.11 -8.55
CA GLY A 36 -6.84 -5.10 -9.26
C GLY A 36 -6.03 -6.20 -9.95
N LEU A 37 -4.72 -6.30 -9.67
CA LEU A 37 -3.84 -7.36 -10.18
C LEU A 37 -4.01 -8.68 -9.41
N GLN A 38 -4.62 -8.63 -8.23
CA GLN A 38 -4.85 -9.79 -7.38
C GLN A 38 -6.21 -9.66 -6.70
N ASP A 39 -7.05 -10.70 -6.81
CA ASP A 39 -8.33 -10.71 -6.12
C ASP A 39 -8.13 -10.69 -4.60
N ILE A 40 -8.96 -9.92 -3.92
CA ILE A 40 -8.93 -9.78 -2.47
C ILE A 40 -10.31 -10.08 -1.89
N SER A 41 -10.32 -10.98 -0.92
CA SER A 41 -11.48 -11.24 -0.08
C SER A 41 -11.17 -10.80 1.35
N LEU A 42 -12.03 -9.95 1.89
CA LEU A 42 -11.89 -9.40 3.23
C LEU A 42 -12.86 -10.10 4.18
N ILE A 43 -12.33 -10.78 5.20
CA ILE A 43 -13.12 -11.35 6.29
C ILE A 43 -13.10 -10.35 7.45
N GLN A 44 -14.16 -9.53 7.54
CA GLN A 44 -14.26 -8.45 8.54
C GLN A 44 -15.03 -8.86 9.79
N THR A 45 -15.93 -9.83 9.68
CA THR A 45 -16.78 -10.28 10.79
C THR A 45 -15.95 -11.07 11.81
N PRO A 46 -15.82 -10.59 13.05
CA PRO A 46 -15.10 -11.33 14.09
C PRO A 46 -15.90 -12.56 14.56
N PRO A 47 -15.24 -13.56 15.18
CA PRO A 47 -15.93 -14.66 15.84
C PRO A 47 -16.89 -14.17 16.94
N LEU A 48 -18.00 -14.89 17.12
CA LEU A 48 -18.99 -14.63 18.16
C LEU A 48 -18.34 -14.50 19.55
N GLY A 49 -18.72 -13.45 20.28
CA GLY A 49 -18.23 -13.18 21.63
C GLY A 49 -16.87 -12.48 21.71
N ARG A 50 -16.17 -12.23 20.59
CA ARG A 50 -14.90 -11.50 20.61
C ARG A 50 -15.11 -10.01 20.82
N LEU A 51 -14.42 -9.44 21.80
CA LEU A 51 -14.45 -8.01 22.11
C LEU A 51 -13.26 -7.28 21.48
N ALA A 52 -13.46 -6.01 21.11
CA ALA A 52 -12.40 -5.13 20.62
C ALA A 52 -11.36 -4.87 21.73
N ILE A 53 -10.08 -4.76 21.36
CA ILE A 53 -9.00 -4.54 22.34
C ILE A 53 -8.89 -3.05 22.62
N LYS A 54 -8.93 -2.67 23.91
CA LYS A 54 -8.76 -1.28 24.34
C LYS A 54 -7.28 -0.91 24.28
N ASN A 55 -6.93 0.11 23.50
CA ASN A 55 -5.55 0.55 23.36
C ASN A 55 -5.32 1.80 24.21
N PHE A 56 -4.32 1.75 25.09
CA PHE A 56 -3.82 2.89 25.85
C PHE A 56 -2.42 3.25 25.34
N VAL A 57 -2.22 4.53 25.00
CA VAL A 57 -0.90 5.06 24.62
C VAL A 57 -0.54 6.12 25.65
N GLY A 58 0.63 6.01 26.25
CA GLY A 58 1.06 6.96 27.27
C GLY A 58 2.50 6.80 27.69
N HIS A 59 2.91 7.59 28.67
CA HIS A 59 4.24 7.48 29.25
C HIS A 59 4.33 6.26 30.17
N PHE A 60 5.49 5.63 30.15
CA PHE A 60 5.84 4.60 31.12
C PHE A 60 5.82 5.22 32.52
N SER A 61 5.08 4.56 33.42
CA SER A 61 5.22 4.74 34.86
C SER A 61 5.14 3.38 35.53
N ARG A 62 5.89 3.20 36.61
CA ARG A 62 5.83 1.98 37.42
C ARG A 62 4.40 1.65 37.85
N GLN A 63 3.65 2.66 38.27
CA GLN A 63 2.26 2.49 38.71
C GLN A 63 1.37 1.92 37.61
N VAL A 64 1.48 2.42 36.37
CA VAL A 64 0.68 1.92 35.24
C VAL A 64 0.97 0.44 34.97
N VAL A 65 2.25 0.05 34.97
CA VAL A 65 2.64 -1.36 34.73
C VAL A 65 2.13 -2.27 35.86
N VAL A 66 2.36 -1.89 37.12
CA VAL A 66 1.95 -2.67 38.29
C VAL A 66 0.44 -2.83 38.32
N SER A 67 -0.33 -1.74 38.19
CA SER A 67 -1.80 -1.80 38.18
C SER A 67 -2.34 -2.64 37.01
N ALA A 68 -1.77 -2.50 35.81
CA ALA A 68 -2.19 -3.29 34.65
C ALA A 68 -1.95 -4.80 34.87
N VAL A 69 -0.85 -5.18 35.51
CA VAL A 69 -0.55 -6.58 35.81
C VAL A 69 -1.45 -7.12 36.92
N LEU A 70 -1.56 -6.41 38.05
CA LEU A 70 -2.36 -6.86 39.18
C LEU A 70 -3.85 -7.00 38.82
N ASN A 71 -4.41 -6.02 38.11
CA ASN A 71 -5.80 -6.09 37.65
C ASN A 71 -6.08 -7.33 36.78
N GLU A 72 -5.12 -7.78 35.97
CA GLU A 72 -5.31 -8.98 35.14
C GLU A 72 -5.11 -10.27 35.94
N ILE A 73 -4.22 -10.26 36.94
CA ILE A 73 -4.00 -11.41 37.83
C ILE A 73 -5.21 -11.64 38.74
N GLU A 74 -5.82 -10.57 39.26
CA GLU A 74 -7.08 -10.64 40.03
C GLU A 74 -8.22 -11.27 39.22
N ARG A 75 -8.20 -11.08 37.90
CA ARG A 75 -9.14 -11.71 36.95
C ARG A 75 -8.73 -13.14 36.59
N GLU A 76 -7.72 -13.70 37.24
CA GLU A 76 -7.09 -14.99 36.93
C GLU A 76 -6.56 -15.10 35.49
N GLY A 77 -6.26 -13.96 34.87
CA GLY A 77 -5.72 -13.87 33.53
C GLY A 77 -4.19 -14.04 33.48
N ALA A 78 -3.64 -13.70 32.32
CA ALA A 78 -2.20 -13.69 32.09
C ALA A 78 -1.80 -12.45 31.28
N VAL A 79 -0.55 -12.03 31.44
CA VAL A 79 -0.05 -10.77 30.88
C VAL A 79 1.17 -11.01 29.99
N PHE A 80 1.17 -10.39 28.82
CA PHE A 80 2.37 -10.23 28.01
C PHE A 80 3.03 -8.90 28.30
N VAL A 81 4.32 -8.93 28.59
CA VAL A 81 5.17 -7.74 28.66
C VAL A 81 6.21 -7.85 27.55
N VAL A 82 6.21 -6.89 26.64
CA VAL A 82 7.14 -6.84 25.51
C VAL A 82 8.21 -5.79 25.80
N PHE A 83 9.45 -6.25 25.86
CA PHE A 83 10.64 -5.42 26.04
C PHE A 83 11.69 -5.83 25.01
N ASN A 84 11.83 -5.02 23.95
CA ASN A 84 12.64 -5.38 22.79
C ASN A 84 14.12 -4.98 22.94
N ASP A 85 14.78 -5.51 23.97
CA ASP A 85 16.21 -5.33 24.24
C ASP A 85 16.71 -6.57 24.99
N ILE A 86 17.46 -7.43 24.29
CA ILE A 86 17.90 -8.73 24.80
C ILE A 86 18.96 -8.57 25.89
N GLU A 87 19.84 -7.57 25.77
CA GLU A 87 20.92 -7.35 26.75
C GLU A 87 20.35 -6.95 28.10
N ARG A 88 19.26 -6.17 28.10
CA ARG A 88 18.65 -5.63 29.33
C ARG A 88 17.42 -6.38 29.81
N ILE A 89 16.94 -7.41 29.08
CA ILE A 89 15.68 -8.09 29.42
C ILE A 89 15.71 -8.74 30.81
N PHE A 90 16.82 -9.36 31.21
CA PHE A 90 16.94 -9.98 32.53
C PHE A 90 17.01 -8.93 33.64
N HIS A 91 17.71 -7.83 33.42
CA HIS A 91 17.71 -6.70 34.35
C HIS A 91 16.30 -6.13 34.53
N PHE A 92 15.55 -5.97 33.43
CA PHE A 92 14.17 -5.52 33.49
C PHE A 92 13.24 -6.55 34.15
N ARG A 93 13.48 -7.86 33.97
CA ARG A 93 12.78 -8.92 34.69
C ARG A 93 12.98 -8.78 36.20
N ASP A 94 14.21 -8.52 36.65
CA ASP A 94 14.50 -8.39 38.08
C ASP A 94 13.84 -7.14 38.68
N GLN A 95 13.83 -6.02 37.93
CA GLN A 95 13.06 -4.84 38.31
C GLN A 95 11.56 -5.14 38.41
N LEU A 96 11.01 -5.84 37.42
CA LEU A 96 9.59 -6.20 37.39
C LEU A 96 9.22 -7.13 38.56
N ALA A 97 10.09 -8.09 38.89
CA ALA A 97 9.93 -8.98 40.03
C ALA A 97 9.99 -8.22 41.36
N ALA A 98 10.85 -7.21 41.48
CA ALA A 98 10.88 -6.33 42.66
C ALA A 98 9.61 -5.49 42.80
N TRP A 99 8.92 -5.17 41.70
CA TRP A 99 7.64 -4.45 41.74
C TRP A 99 6.45 -5.37 42.00
N LEU A 100 6.59 -6.66 41.70
CA LEU A 100 5.54 -7.67 41.73
C LEU A 100 6.06 -8.94 42.44
N PRO A 101 6.33 -8.89 43.76
CA PRO A 101 7.00 -9.97 44.48
C PRO A 101 6.24 -11.30 44.46
N ASP A 102 4.90 -11.26 44.42
CA ASP A 102 4.04 -12.44 44.45
C ASP A 102 3.68 -12.97 43.05
N VAL A 103 4.31 -12.44 41.99
CA VAL A 103 3.98 -12.77 40.61
C VAL A 103 5.10 -13.56 39.94
N ALA A 104 4.79 -14.78 39.52
CA ALA A 104 5.72 -15.59 38.75
C ALA A 104 5.88 -15.04 37.32
N ILE A 105 7.10 -14.60 36.99
CA ILE A 105 7.48 -14.00 35.70
C ILE A 105 8.39 -14.96 34.93
N GLY A 106 7.95 -15.39 33.74
CA GLY A 106 8.76 -16.12 32.76
C GLY A 106 9.42 -15.18 31.75
N VAL A 107 10.53 -15.60 31.13
CA VAL A 107 11.27 -14.81 30.11
C VAL A 107 11.45 -15.60 28.82
N VAL A 108 11.21 -14.98 27.67
CA VAL A 108 11.47 -15.57 26.34
C VAL A 108 12.12 -14.54 25.40
N HIS A 109 13.28 -14.86 24.83
CA HIS A 109 13.94 -14.03 23.81
C HIS A 109 14.66 -14.88 22.74
N ALA A 110 15.11 -14.25 21.65
CA ALA A 110 15.41 -14.93 20.37
C ALA A 110 16.73 -15.69 20.39
N GLN A 111 17.60 -15.34 21.31
CA GLN A 111 18.91 -15.95 21.50
C GLN A 111 18.84 -17.14 22.48
N MET A 112 17.68 -17.42 23.07
CA MET A 112 17.52 -18.60 23.91
C MET A 112 17.50 -19.87 23.04
N PRO A 113 18.01 -21.00 23.56
CA PRO A 113 17.84 -22.29 22.90
C PRO A 113 16.36 -22.61 22.67
N THR A 114 16.00 -23.18 21.52
CA THR A 114 14.61 -23.49 21.15
C THR A 114 13.88 -24.31 22.23
N ALA A 115 14.55 -25.31 22.80
CA ALA A 115 13.99 -26.12 23.89
C ALA A 115 13.64 -25.31 25.15
N ALA A 116 14.43 -24.26 25.46
CA ALA A 116 14.15 -23.38 26.59
C ALA A 116 12.98 -22.43 26.31
N ILE A 117 12.87 -21.93 25.07
CA ILE A 117 11.73 -21.12 24.62
C ILE A 117 10.44 -21.94 24.74
N GLU A 118 10.42 -23.15 24.17
CA GLU A 118 9.27 -24.03 24.20
C GLU A 118 8.85 -24.37 25.63
N LYS A 119 9.82 -24.75 26.48
CA LYS A 119 9.56 -25.02 27.89
C LYS A 119 8.92 -23.82 28.61
N ASN A 120 9.48 -22.62 28.46
CA ASN A 120 8.95 -21.43 29.13
C ASN A 120 7.55 -21.05 28.62
N ILE A 121 7.26 -21.26 27.34
CA ILE A 121 5.92 -21.07 26.77
C ILE A 121 4.94 -22.09 27.35
N MET A 122 5.32 -23.37 27.42
CA MET A 122 4.47 -24.42 28.00
C MET A 122 4.22 -24.17 29.49
N ASP A 123 5.22 -23.74 30.25
CA ASP A 123 5.10 -23.36 31.65
C ASP A 123 4.12 -22.19 31.84
N PHE A 124 4.17 -21.20 30.94
CA PHE A 124 3.22 -20.08 30.94
C PHE A 124 1.79 -20.53 30.58
N ILE A 125 1.61 -21.40 29.58
CA ILE A 125 0.31 -21.99 29.22
C ILE A 125 -0.27 -22.79 30.39
N ALA A 126 0.57 -23.55 31.10
CA ALA A 126 0.21 -24.33 32.27
C ALA A 126 -0.10 -23.46 33.51
N GLY A 127 0.12 -22.13 33.44
CA GLY A 127 -0.16 -21.20 34.53
C GLY A 127 0.94 -21.14 35.60
N ARG A 128 2.12 -21.72 35.35
CA ARG A 128 3.28 -21.59 36.26
C ARG A 128 3.82 -20.16 36.31
N PHE A 129 3.64 -19.42 35.21
CA PHE A 129 3.91 -17.99 35.12
C PHE A 129 2.62 -17.25 34.80
N ARG A 130 2.39 -16.12 35.48
CA ARG A 130 1.26 -15.22 35.18
C ARG A 130 1.66 -14.10 34.23
N VAL A 131 2.96 -13.79 34.18
CA VAL A 131 3.53 -12.78 33.29
C VAL A 131 4.59 -13.44 32.42
N LEU A 132 4.51 -13.22 31.11
CA LEU A 132 5.58 -13.59 30.18
C LEU A 132 6.23 -12.32 29.65
N LEU A 133 7.47 -12.09 30.09
CA LEU A 133 8.33 -11.06 29.55
C LEU A 133 9.02 -11.58 28.29
N SER A 134 8.88 -10.86 27.18
CA SER A 134 9.46 -11.29 25.92
C SER A 134 9.93 -10.15 25.03
N THR A 135 10.76 -10.47 24.04
CA THR A 135 10.96 -9.58 22.88
C THR A 135 9.80 -9.73 21.89
N THR A 136 9.91 -9.18 20.68
CA THR A 136 8.84 -9.26 19.66
C THR A 136 8.55 -10.67 19.13
N ILE A 137 9.17 -11.73 19.65
CA ILE A 137 9.01 -13.11 19.14
C ILE A 137 7.59 -13.64 19.34
N ILE A 138 6.87 -13.17 20.35
CA ILE A 138 5.47 -13.54 20.57
C ILE A 138 4.56 -13.12 19.39
N GLU A 139 5.05 -12.24 18.51
CA GLU A 139 4.45 -11.93 17.20
C GLU A 139 4.23 -13.19 16.35
N ASN A 140 5.04 -14.24 16.50
CA ASN A 140 5.09 -15.40 15.61
C ASN A 140 4.40 -16.66 16.15
N GLY A 141 3.08 -16.59 16.37
CA GLY A 141 2.25 -17.81 16.37
C GLY A 141 1.97 -18.46 17.73
N ILE A 142 2.22 -17.78 18.84
CA ILE A 142 1.77 -18.24 20.16
C ILE A 142 0.32 -17.76 20.36
N ASP A 143 -0.61 -18.71 20.48
CA ASP A 143 -2.02 -18.46 20.77
C ASP A 143 -2.35 -18.94 22.19
N ILE A 144 -2.62 -18.00 23.10
CA ILE A 144 -2.96 -18.31 24.49
C ILE A 144 -4.24 -17.56 24.87
N PRO A 145 -5.39 -18.24 24.90
CA PRO A 145 -6.69 -17.61 25.13
C PRO A 145 -6.82 -16.84 26.44
N LYS A 146 -6.04 -17.23 27.47
CA LYS A 146 -6.07 -16.59 28.80
C LYS A 146 -5.35 -15.24 28.86
N VAL A 147 -4.62 -14.84 27.82
CA VAL A 147 -3.90 -13.57 27.81
C VAL A 147 -4.81 -12.45 27.33
N ASN A 148 -5.17 -11.53 28.24
CA ASN A 148 -6.01 -10.38 27.90
C ASN A 148 -5.29 -9.03 28.10
N THR A 149 -4.08 -9.02 28.68
CA THR A 149 -3.32 -7.78 28.86
C THR A 149 -1.98 -7.85 28.15
N LEU A 150 -1.69 -6.82 27.36
CA LEU A 150 -0.42 -6.62 26.67
C LEU A 150 0.19 -5.30 27.16
N ILE A 151 1.46 -5.31 27.54
CA ILE A 151 2.23 -4.12 27.89
C ILE A 151 3.45 -4.07 26.96
N VAL A 152 3.55 -3.05 26.14
CA VAL A 152 4.65 -2.84 25.19
C VAL A 152 5.50 -1.68 25.67
N MET A 153 6.72 -1.99 26.06
CA MET A 153 7.71 -1.01 26.50
C MET A 153 8.40 -0.40 25.28
N ASN A 154 8.71 0.91 25.34
CA ASN A 154 9.36 1.65 24.25
C ASN A 154 8.61 1.50 22.92
N ALA A 155 7.28 1.65 22.95
CA ALA A 155 6.43 1.46 21.77
C ALA A 155 6.78 2.41 20.61
N ASP A 156 7.40 3.56 20.90
CA ASP A 156 7.93 4.52 19.93
C ASP A 156 8.94 3.89 18.95
N ARG A 157 9.65 2.84 19.37
CA ARG A 157 10.66 2.14 18.57
C ARG A 157 10.07 1.07 17.64
N LEU A 158 8.81 0.68 17.83
CA LEU A 158 8.20 -0.40 17.04
C LEU A 158 7.48 0.12 15.80
N GLY A 159 7.45 -0.70 14.74
CA GLY A 159 6.62 -0.48 13.57
C GLY A 159 5.12 -0.61 13.90
N LEU A 160 4.27 0.08 13.13
CA LEU A 160 2.81 -0.01 13.31
C LEU A 160 2.31 -1.44 13.12
N THR A 161 2.80 -2.11 12.08
CA THR A 161 2.52 -3.52 11.81
C THR A 161 2.93 -4.44 12.97
N GLN A 162 4.10 -4.21 13.59
CA GLN A 162 4.56 -5.01 14.73
C GLN A 162 3.65 -4.81 15.94
N MET A 163 3.32 -3.55 16.27
CA MET A 163 2.39 -3.23 17.36
C MET A 163 1.02 -3.90 17.15
N TYR A 164 0.52 -3.89 15.92
CA TYR A 164 -0.75 -4.53 15.58
C TYR A 164 -0.69 -6.06 15.69
N GLN A 165 0.39 -6.69 15.21
CA GLN A 165 0.54 -8.13 15.33
C GLN A 165 0.67 -8.56 16.79
N LEU A 166 1.43 -7.84 17.62
CA LEU A 166 1.51 -8.07 19.06
C LEU A 166 0.12 -7.93 19.71
N ARG A 167 -0.62 -6.87 19.37
CA ARG A 167 -2.00 -6.67 19.84
C ARG A 167 -2.91 -7.84 19.47
N GLY A 168 -2.76 -8.40 18.27
CA GLY A 168 -3.53 -9.57 17.80
C GLY A 168 -3.27 -10.88 18.57
N ARG A 169 -2.30 -10.89 19.50
CA ARG A 169 -1.97 -12.06 20.35
C ARG A 169 -2.73 -12.09 21.68
N ILE A 170 -3.51 -11.06 22.00
CA ILE A 170 -4.35 -11.01 23.20
C ILE A 170 -5.84 -10.93 22.86
N GLY A 171 -6.71 -11.16 23.85
CA GLY A 171 -8.14 -10.91 23.71
C GLY A 171 -8.83 -11.84 22.69
N ARG A 172 -8.51 -13.14 22.77
CA ARG A 172 -9.13 -14.18 21.95
C ARG A 172 -10.36 -14.82 22.58
N GLY A 173 -10.57 -14.61 23.88
CA GLY A 173 -11.78 -15.01 24.60
C GLY A 173 -12.87 -13.94 24.59
N SER A 174 -13.90 -14.15 25.43
CA SER A 174 -15.01 -13.22 25.64
C SER A 174 -14.74 -12.12 26.68
N ARG A 175 -13.53 -12.10 27.25
CA ARG A 175 -13.12 -11.10 28.24
C ARG A 175 -12.54 -9.88 27.54
N GLN A 176 -12.87 -8.70 28.09
CA GLN A 176 -12.26 -7.45 27.62
C GLN A 176 -10.75 -7.49 27.82
N ALA A 177 -10.03 -7.24 26.73
CA ALA A 177 -8.57 -7.17 26.67
C ALA A 177 -8.09 -5.72 26.52
N THR A 178 -6.89 -5.46 27.03
CA THR A 178 -6.28 -4.12 27.06
C THR A 178 -4.81 -4.18 26.63
N ALA A 179 -4.41 -3.30 25.73
CA ALA A 179 -3.03 -3.14 25.28
C ALA A 179 -2.50 -1.77 25.72
N TYR A 180 -1.38 -1.75 26.43
CA TYR A 180 -0.66 -0.56 26.87
C TYR A 180 0.59 -0.37 26.02
N PHE A 181 0.65 0.71 25.26
CA PHE A 181 1.81 1.13 24.48
C PHE A 181 2.52 2.25 25.22
N LEU A 182 3.61 1.92 25.90
CA LEU A 182 4.30 2.80 26.83
C LEU A 182 5.57 3.40 26.22
N ILE A 183 5.75 4.70 26.43
CA ILE A 183 6.90 5.47 25.94
C ILE A 183 7.76 5.86 27.12
N ASP A 184 9.07 5.71 27.00
CA ASP A 184 10.01 6.16 28.04
C ASP A 184 9.99 7.70 28.15
N PRO A 185 9.60 8.27 29.31
CA PRO A 185 9.55 9.73 29.49
C PRO A 185 10.93 10.39 29.43
N GLN A 186 12.02 9.65 29.66
CA GLN A 186 13.37 10.21 29.66
C GLN A 186 13.97 10.39 28.25
N LYS A 187 13.29 9.90 27.21
CA LYS A 187 13.84 9.81 25.85
C LYS A 187 13.75 11.08 25.00
N GLY A 188 13.35 12.21 25.58
CA GLY A 188 13.16 13.45 24.83
C GLY A 188 11.95 13.41 23.88
N ALA A 189 11.85 14.39 22.98
CA ALA A 189 10.70 14.53 22.10
C ALA A 189 10.60 13.40 21.07
N MET A 190 9.41 12.83 20.94
CA MET A 190 9.12 11.77 19.97
C MET A 190 9.09 12.32 18.53
N SER A 191 9.62 11.54 17.57
CA SER A 191 9.52 11.89 16.15
C SER A 191 8.06 11.95 15.66
N GLU A 192 7.76 12.82 14.71
CA GLU A 192 6.42 12.90 14.09
C GLU A 192 5.94 11.55 13.55
N LYS A 193 6.82 10.77 12.92
CA LYS A 193 6.49 9.44 12.39
C LYS A 193 6.11 8.46 13.49
N ALA A 194 6.79 8.50 14.64
CA ALA A 194 6.41 7.67 15.79
C ALA A 194 5.08 8.12 16.40
N LYS A 195 4.84 9.43 16.50
CA LYS A 195 3.57 9.98 16.98
C LYS A 195 2.40 9.53 16.09
N LYS A 196 2.49 9.70 14.77
CA LYS A 196 1.45 9.27 13.81
C LYS A 196 1.16 7.77 13.90
N ARG A 197 2.18 6.92 14.09
CA ARG A 197 1.99 5.46 14.28
C ARG A 197 1.25 5.15 15.59
N LEU A 198 1.58 5.85 16.68
CA LEU A 198 0.93 5.64 17.98
C LEU A 198 -0.50 6.22 18.03
N ASP A 199 -0.76 7.33 17.36
CA ASP A 199 -2.13 7.84 17.21
C ASP A 199 -2.98 6.86 16.39
N ALA A 200 -2.43 6.31 15.31
CA ALA A 200 -3.12 5.29 14.50
C ALA A 200 -3.43 4.02 15.29
N ILE A 201 -2.50 3.49 16.10
CA ILE A 201 -2.82 2.28 16.90
C ILE A 201 -3.92 2.55 17.94
N ARG A 202 -4.03 3.79 18.45
CA ARG A 202 -5.11 4.21 19.34
C ARG A 202 -6.45 4.26 18.61
N GLU A 203 -6.48 4.85 17.41
CA GLU A 203 -7.70 5.01 16.59
C GLU A 203 -8.21 3.70 16.01
N PHE A 204 -7.33 2.84 15.48
CA PHE A 204 -7.70 1.57 14.86
C PHE A 204 -7.94 0.44 15.88
N SER A 205 -8.75 0.70 16.92
CA SER A 205 -9.05 -0.24 18.00
C SER A 205 -10.14 -1.28 17.67
N GLU A 206 -10.94 -1.04 16.63
CA GLU A 206 -12.01 -1.95 16.19
C GLU A 206 -11.50 -3.28 15.61
N LEU A 207 -12.27 -4.35 15.78
CA LEU A 207 -12.03 -5.64 15.14
C LEU A 207 -12.20 -5.50 13.61
N GLY A 208 -11.31 -6.11 12.82
CA GLY A 208 -11.33 -5.98 11.36
C GLY A 208 -10.58 -4.75 10.81
N SER A 209 -10.00 -3.91 11.67
CA SER A 209 -9.20 -2.73 11.28
C SER A 209 -7.85 -3.03 10.62
N GLY A 210 -7.48 -4.31 10.46
CA GLY A 210 -6.16 -4.73 9.95
C GLY A 210 -5.90 -4.28 8.52
N PHE A 211 -6.97 -4.19 7.71
CA PHE A 211 -6.91 -3.64 6.36
C PHE A 211 -6.63 -2.13 6.37
N LYS A 212 -7.43 -1.35 7.12
CA LYS A 212 -7.25 0.11 7.28
C LYS A 212 -5.86 0.46 7.82
N LEU A 213 -5.36 -0.36 8.75
CA LEU A 213 -4.02 -0.21 9.31
C LEU A 213 -2.92 -0.50 8.29
N ALA A 214 -3.11 -1.49 7.42
CA ALA A 214 -2.15 -1.79 6.36
C ALA A 214 -2.13 -0.70 5.28
N GLU A 215 -3.29 -0.11 4.95
CA GLU A 215 -3.38 1.08 4.09
C GLU A 215 -2.64 2.28 4.71
N PHE A 216 -2.80 2.48 6.02
CA PHE A 216 -2.10 3.55 6.74
C PHE A 216 -0.59 3.29 6.90
N ASP A 217 -0.15 2.04 7.10
CA ASP A 217 1.28 1.69 7.10
C ASP A 217 1.92 1.91 5.72
N LEU A 218 1.17 1.63 4.63
CA LEU A 218 1.59 1.94 3.26
C LEU A 218 1.72 3.46 3.04
N SER A 219 0.75 4.25 3.50
CA SER A 219 0.80 5.72 3.35
C SER A 219 1.94 6.35 4.15
N LEU A 220 2.21 5.87 5.37
CA LEU A 220 3.31 6.37 6.20
C LEU A 220 4.71 6.05 5.67
N ARG A 221 4.86 4.93 4.95
CA ARG A 221 6.15 4.55 4.35
C ARG A 221 6.44 5.28 3.03
N GLY A 222 5.41 5.82 2.38
CA GLY A 222 5.49 6.37 1.03
C GLY A 222 5.66 5.27 -0.02
N ALA A 223 5.12 5.48 -1.22
CA ALA A 223 5.25 4.51 -2.32
C ALA A 223 6.71 4.26 -2.76
N GLY A 224 7.66 5.15 -2.44
CA GLY A 224 9.09 4.99 -2.76
C GLY A 224 9.82 3.88 -1.99
N ALA A 225 9.24 3.30 -0.92
CA ALA A 225 9.85 2.16 -0.25
C ALA A 225 9.61 0.81 -0.97
N LEU A 226 8.83 0.80 -2.06
CA LEU A 226 8.52 -0.42 -2.83
C LEU A 226 9.73 -1.00 -3.58
N LEU A 227 10.81 -0.22 -3.79
CA LEU A 227 11.95 -0.61 -4.63
C LEU A 227 13.31 -0.68 -3.91
N GLY A 228 13.47 -0.07 -2.73
CA GLY A 228 14.62 -0.26 -1.84
C GLY A 228 16.02 -0.31 -2.48
N ASN A 229 16.65 0.85 -2.64
CA ASN A 229 17.96 1.14 -2.04
C ASN A 229 18.25 2.64 -2.15
N ARG A 230 18.92 3.19 -1.14
CA ARG A 230 19.34 4.59 -1.06
C ARG A 230 19.98 5.05 -2.37
N GLN A 231 19.40 6.05 -3.03
CA GLN A 231 20.09 7.21 -3.62
C GLN A 231 19.10 8.12 -4.36
N HIS A 232 19.49 9.39 -4.47
CA HIS A 232 18.68 10.54 -4.88
C HIS A 232 18.00 10.43 -6.25
N GLY A 233 16.83 11.07 -6.36
CA GLY A 233 16.48 11.96 -7.47
C GLY A 233 15.75 11.36 -8.68
N HIS A 234 14.53 11.86 -8.92
CA HIS A 234 13.88 12.15 -10.22
C HIS A 234 13.76 11.05 -11.31
N VAL A 235 14.33 9.85 -11.15
CA VAL A 235 14.32 8.78 -12.18
C VAL A 235 13.34 7.65 -11.85
N GLU A 236 12.72 7.65 -10.66
CA GLU A 236 11.85 6.56 -10.18
C GLU A 236 10.45 6.52 -10.83
N ALA A 237 9.96 7.64 -11.36
CA ALA A 237 8.62 7.73 -11.96
C ALA A 237 8.52 7.00 -13.32
N LEU A 238 9.54 7.12 -14.17
CA LEU A 238 9.55 6.54 -15.53
C LEU A 238 9.65 5.01 -15.53
N GLY A 239 10.22 4.41 -14.49
CA GLY A 239 10.38 2.95 -14.40
C GLY A 239 9.14 2.21 -13.90
N TYR A 240 8.29 2.87 -13.11
CA TYR A 240 7.08 2.26 -12.56
C TYR A 240 5.95 2.17 -13.61
N ASP A 241 5.80 3.22 -14.43
CA ASP A 241 4.78 3.27 -15.48
C ASP A 241 5.06 2.22 -16.58
N TYR A 242 6.33 2.09 -17.01
CA TYR A 242 6.74 1.06 -17.96
C TYR A 242 6.61 -0.36 -17.38
N PHE A 243 6.89 -0.55 -16.10
CA PHE A 243 6.69 -1.83 -15.42
C PHE A 243 5.20 -2.21 -15.35
N LEU A 244 4.31 -1.26 -15.02
CA LEU A 244 2.87 -1.49 -15.01
C LEU A 244 2.34 -1.80 -16.42
N GLU A 245 2.84 -1.12 -17.44
CA GLU A 245 2.44 -1.34 -18.84
C GLU A 245 2.86 -2.73 -19.34
N LEU A 246 4.11 -3.14 -19.09
CA LEU A 246 4.58 -4.50 -19.38
C LEU A 246 3.82 -5.58 -18.61
N LEU A 247 3.49 -5.33 -17.34
CA LEU A 247 2.76 -6.26 -16.50
C LEU A 247 1.30 -6.40 -16.95
N GLN A 248 0.64 -5.29 -17.33
CA GLN A 248 -0.70 -5.31 -17.90
C GLN A 248 -0.75 -5.99 -19.27
N GLN A 249 0.31 -5.84 -20.09
CA GLN A 249 0.44 -6.56 -21.35
C GLN A 249 0.54 -8.08 -21.12
N ALA A 250 1.40 -8.51 -20.20
CA ALA A 250 1.54 -9.92 -19.84
C ALA A 250 0.25 -10.54 -19.26
N ILE A 251 -0.53 -9.76 -18.49
CA ILE A 251 -1.81 -10.22 -17.93
C ILE A 251 -2.90 -10.36 -19.00
N ARG A 252 -2.94 -9.46 -19.98
CA ARG A 252 -3.88 -9.55 -21.12
C ARG A 252 -3.58 -10.75 -21.99
N GLU A 253 -2.31 -11.01 -22.27
CA GLU A 253 -1.84 -12.21 -22.97
C GLU A 253 -2.24 -13.49 -22.21
N PHE A 254 -2.15 -13.49 -20.87
CA PHE A 254 -2.48 -14.65 -20.03
C PHE A 254 -3.99 -14.92 -19.89
N LYS A 255 -4.84 -13.88 -19.93
CA LYS A 255 -6.30 -14.01 -19.77
C LYS A 255 -7.06 -14.46 -21.03
N GLY A 256 -6.38 -14.61 -22.17
CA GLY A 256 -7.03 -14.90 -23.44
C GLY A 256 -7.90 -13.75 -23.95
N GLU A 257 -7.85 -12.58 -23.30
CA GLU A 257 -8.39 -11.30 -23.76
C GLU A 257 -7.46 -10.66 -24.78
N ALA A 258 -6.98 -11.47 -25.73
CA ALA A 258 -6.37 -10.96 -26.95
C ALA A 258 -7.51 -10.42 -27.84
N GLU A 259 -8.16 -9.33 -27.41
CA GLU A 259 -8.46 -8.34 -28.43
C GLU A 259 -7.11 -7.91 -28.98
N GLU A 260 -6.93 -8.01 -30.30
CA GLU A 260 -5.85 -7.36 -31.02
C GLU A 260 -5.99 -5.82 -30.85
N GLU A 261 -5.91 -5.29 -29.64
CA GLU A 261 -5.46 -3.91 -29.44
C GLU A 261 -4.02 -3.92 -29.95
N ARG A 262 -3.83 -3.56 -31.23
CA ARG A 262 -2.51 -3.28 -31.78
C ARG A 262 -1.80 -2.38 -30.78
N ALA A 263 -0.74 -2.90 -30.16
CA ALA A 263 -0.04 -2.17 -29.12
C ALA A 263 0.55 -0.90 -29.74
N LEU A 264 -0.04 0.26 -29.42
CA LEU A 264 0.49 1.55 -29.83
C LEU A 264 1.92 1.70 -29.32
N ALA A 265 2.89 1.83 -30.21
CA ALA A 265 4.25 2.22 -29.85
C ALA A 265 4.28 3.71 -29.52
N LEU A 266 4.02 4.05 -28.25
CA LEU A 266 3.96 5.42 -27.76
C LEU A 266 5.30 5.88 -27.20
N ARG A 267 5.82 7.01 -27.69
CA ARG A 267 6.97 7.72 -27.12
C ARG A 267 6.57 9.13 -26.73
N VAL A 268 6.93 9.55 -25.52
CA VAL A 268 6.61 10.88 -25.01
C VAL A 268 7.91 11.61 -24.69
N HIS A 269 8.12 12.78 -25.31
CA HIS A 269 9.37 13.53 -25.26
C HIS A 269 9.38 14.63 -24.19
N PHE A 270 8.41 14.61 -23.27
CA PHE A 270 8.34 15.54 -22.14
C PHE A 270 7.95 14.81 -20.85
N PRO A 271 8.37 15.32 -19.69
CA PRO A 271 7.89 14.81 -18.42
C PRO A 271 6.41 15.13 -18.24
N TYR A 272 5.64 14.15 -17.79
CA TYR A 272 4.25 14.31 -17.39
C TYR A 272 4.05 13.60 -16.05
N ALA A 273 3.36 14.26 -15.12
CA ALA A 273 3.02 13.65 -13.84
C ALA A 273 1.82 14.33 -13.17
N ILE A 274 1.11 13.58 -12.35
CA ILE A 274 0.21 14.16 -11.34
C ILE A 274 1.06 14.52 -10.13
N SER A 275 1.13 15.80 -9.78
CA SER A 275 1.95 16.28 -8.65
C SER A 275 1.41 15.77 -7.31
N GLU A 276 2.32 15.43 -6.40
CA GLU A 276 1.97 15.12 -5.00
C GLU A 276 1.39 16.34 -4.26
N GLU A 277 1.74 17.56 -4.71
CA GLU A 277 1.19 18.80 -4.17
C GLU A 277 -0.28 18.99 -4.57
N TYR A 278 -0.71 18.41 -5.68
CA TYR A 278 -2.09 18.51 -6.16
C TYR A 278 -2.96 17.38 -5.60
N ILE A 279 -2.49 16.13 -5.68
CA ILE A 279 -3.15 14.98 -5.05
C ILE A 279 -2.18 14.34 -4.07
N ALA A 280 -2.29 14.71 -2.78
CA ALA A 280 -1.43 14.19 -1.72
C ALA A 280 -1.63 12.68 -1.50
N ASN A 281 -2.86 12.19 -1.56
CA ASN A 281 -3.17 10.77 -1.37
C ASN A 281 -2.70 9.93 -2.58
N THR A 282 -1.74 9.04 -2.34
CA THR A 282 -1.15 8.21 -3.41
C THR A 282 -2.15 7.27 -4.08
N SER A 283 -3.09 6.68 -3.34
CA SER A 283 -4.10 5.77 -3.91
C SER A 283 -5.06 6.52 -4.83
N GLU A 284 -5.44 7.74 -4.47
CA GLU A 284 -6.27 8.61 -5.32
C GLU A 284 -5.50 9.10 -6.55
N ARG A 285 -4.22 9.41 -6.37
CA ARG A 285 -3.34 9.81 -7.46
C ARG A 285 -3.19 8.70 -8.50
N ILE A 286 -2.91 7.46 -8.05
CA ILE A 286 -2.84 6.28 -8.93
C ILE A 286 -4.18 6.05 -9.64
N ARG A 287 -5.30 6.20 -8.94
CA ARG A 287 -6.63 6.07 -9.53
C ARG A 287 -6.87 7.11 -10.63
N ALA A 288 -6.45 8.36 -10.40
CA ALA A 288 -6.53 9.43 -11.40
C ALA A 288 -5.68 9.12 -12.63
N TYR A 289 -4.42 8.71 -12.44
CA TYR A 289 -3.52 8.25 -13.53
C TYR A 289 -4.19 7.20 -14.41
N ARG A 290 -4.71 6.13 -13.78
CA ARG A 290 -5.36 5.04 -14.49
C ARG A 290 -6.57 5.52 -15.30
N ARG A 291 -7.46 6.28 -14.67
CA ARG A 291 -8.68 6.78 -15.33
C ARG A 291 -8.35 7.67 -16.53
N ILE A 292 -7.28 8.47 -16.48
CA ILE A 292 -6.81 9.27 -17.61
C ILE A 292 -6.35 8.38 -18.77
N LEU A 293 -5.46 7.41 -18.51
CA LEU A 293 -4.82 6.60 -19.56
C LEU A 293 -5.75 5.51 -20.13
N GLU A 294 -6.78 5.11 -19.38
CA GLU A 294 -7.75 4.09 -19.77
C GLU A 294 -9.07 4.68 -20.28
N SER A 295 -9.20 6.01 -20.36
CA SER A 295 -10.40 6.67 -20.90
C SER A 295 -10.68 6.19 -22.32
N ARG A 296 -11.95 5.87 -22.60
CA ARG A 296 -12.39 5.37 -23.91
C ARG A 296 -13.16 6.43 -24.68
N GLU A 297 -13.77 7.38 -23.97
CA GLU A 297 -14.53 8.47 -24.58
C GLU A 297 -13.98 9.86 -24.21
N PRO A 298 -13.93 10.82 -25.16
CA PRO A 298 -13.51 12.19 -24.89
C PRO A 298 -14.25 12.84 -23.71
N ALA A 299 -15.54 12.52 -23.56
CA ALA A 299 -16.38 13.02 -22.49
C ALA A 299 -15.96 12.49 -21.11
N GLU A 300 -15.43 11.26 -21.01
CA GLU A 300 -14.92 10.69 -19.75
C GLU A 300 -13.67 11.46 -19.28
N LEU A 301 -12.79 11.78 -20.21
CA LEU A 301 -11.55 12.49 -19.93
C LEU A 301 -11.83 13.92 -19.44
N GLU A 302 -12.80 14.60 -20.07
CA GLU A 302 -13.23 15.94 -19.64
C GLU A 302 -13.98 15.89 -18.30
N ALA A 303 -14.87 14.91 -18.09
CA ALA A 303 -15.55 14.72 -16.82
C ALA A 303 -14.56 14.45 -15.67
N LEU A 304 -13.51 13.66 -15.93
CA LEU A 304 -12.43 13.43 -14.98
C LEU A 304 -11.64 14.71 -14.69
N ARG A 305 -11.34 15.52 -15.71
CA ARG A 305 -10.67 16.81 -15.53
C ARG A 305 -11.49 17.75 -14.64
N ALA A 306 -12.82 17.80 -14.85
CA ALA A 306 -13.74 18.56 -14.02
C ALA A 306 -13.82 18.04 -12.58
N GLU A 307 -13.92 16.72 -12.40
CA GLU A 307 -13.92 16.07 -11.08
C GLU A 307 -12.64 16.40 -10.29
N LEU A 308 -11.46 16.30 -10.93
CA LEU A 308 -10.20 16.62 -10.26
C LEU A 308 -10.13 18.09 -9.86
N ARG A 309 -10.62 19.00 -10.73
CA ARG A 309 -10.68 20.43 -10.43
C ARG A 309 -11.63 20.76 -9.27
N ASP A 310 -12.79 20.11 -9.21
CA ASP A 310 -13.76 20.26 -8.13
C ASP A 310 -13.19 19.78 -6.78
N ARG A 311 -12.50 18.63 -6.80
CA ARG A 311 -11.97 18.00 -5.59
C ARG A 311 -10.68 18.63 -5.06
N TYR A 312 -9.78 19.04 -5.94
CA TYR A 312 -8.41 19.46 -5.58
C TYR A 312 -8.06 20.89 -5.99
N GLY A 313 -9.01 21.62 -6.59
CA GLY A 313 -8.82 23.01 -7.00
C GLY A 313 -8.09 23.16 -8.33
N HIS A 314 -7.41 24.29 -8.51
CA HIS A 314 -6.80 24.65 -9.78
C HIS A 314 -5.67 23.67 -10.18
N MET A 315 -5.76 23.13 -11.41
CA MET A 315 -4.82 22.16 -11.93
C MET A 315 -3.49 22.84 -12.30
N PRO A 316 -2.33 22.35 -11.83
CA PRO A 316 -1.03 22.91 -12.20
C PRO A 316 -0.75 22.80 -13.70
N VAL A 317 -0.03 23.78 -14.27
CA VAL A 317 0.28 23.87 -15.71
C VAL A 317 0.95 22.60 -16.26
N GLY A 318 1.77 21.91 -15.47
CA GLY A 318 2.42 20.66 -15.88
C GLY A 318 1.51 19.43 -15.92
N MET A 319 0.35 19.48 -15.26
CA MET A 319 -0.56 18.34 -15.15
C MET A 319 -1.47 18.17 -16.36
N GLU A 320 -1.64 19.20 -17.19
CA GLU A 320 -2.35 19.04 -18.48
C GLU A 320 -1.61 18.06 -19.40
N LYS A 321 -0.30 17.87 -19.18
CA LYS A 321 0.54 16.97 -19.97
C LYS A 321 0.10 15.51 -19.94
N ILE A 322 -0.38 15.02 -18.79
CA ILE A 322 -0.88 13.65 -18.71
C ILE A 322 -2.20 13.48 -19.46
N PHE A 323 -3.01 14.53 -19.54
CA PHE A 323 -4.25 14.49 -20.32
C PHE A 323 -3.98 14.45 -21.83
N TYR A 324 -2.90 15.07 -22.32
CA TYR A 324 -2.45 14.87 -23.73
C TYR A 324 -2.13 13.41 -24.00
N VAL A 325 -1.40 12.76 -23.10
CA VAL A 325 -1.05 11.34 -23.23
C VAL A 325 -2.29 10.45 -23.23
N GLY A 326 -3.27 10.73 -22.35
CA GLY A 326 -4.57 10.05 -22.33
C GLY A 326 -5.35 10.25 -23.64
N ALA A 327 -5.42 11.48 -24.15
CA ALA A 327 -6.08 11.79 -25.41
C ALA A 327 -5.43 11.09 -26.61
N VAL A 328 -4.09 11.05 -26.68
CA VAL A 328 -3.34 10.32 -27.71
C VAL A 328 -3.68 8.83 -27.69
N LYS A 329 -3.68 8.20 -26.51
CA LYS A 329 -4.07 6.77 -26.38
C LYS A 329 -5.51 6.53 -26.80
N LEU A 330 -6.43 7.43 -26.44
CA LEU A 330 -7.82 7.36 -26.86
C LEU A 330 -7.97 7.42 -28.38
N PHE A 331 -7.33 8.40 -29.03
CA PHE A 331 -7.39 8.55 -30.48
C PHE A 331 -6.67 7.41 -31.21
N ALA A 332 -5.55 6.94 -30.68
CA ALA A 332 -4.85 5.78 -31.21
C ALA A 332 -5.74 4.53 -31.27
N ARG A 333 -6.49 4.25 -30.20
CA ARG A 333 -7.47 3.15 -30.18
C ARG A 333 -8.59 3.37 -31.19
N ARG A 334 -9.15 4.59 -31.20
CA ARG A 334 -10.31 4.93 -32.05
C ARG A 334 -9.99 4.90 -33.54
N TYR A 335 -8.78 5.30 -33.93
CA TYR A 335 -8.37 5.48 -35.32
C TYR A 335 -7.31 4.49 -35.79
N GLY A 336 -6.87 3.56 -34.93
CA GLY A 336 -5.92 2.50 -35.29
C GLY A 336 -4.50 3.00 -35.56
N TRP A 337 -3.96 3.83 -34.68
CA TRP A 337 -2.56 4.28 -34.76
C TRP A 337 -1.61 3.16 -34.34
N GLU A 338 -0.50 2.98 -35.06
CA GLU A 338 0.52 1.98 -34.76
C GLU A 338 1.68 2.57 -33.96
N LYS A 339 2.11 3.80 -34.29
CA LYS A 339 3.12 4.53 -33.52
C LYS A 339 2.69 5.97 -33.28
N ALA A 340 3.08 6.52 -32.12
CA ALA A 340 2.89 7.93 -31.83
C ALA A 340 4.10 8.48 -31.06
N GLU A 341 4.69 9.57 -31.57
CA GLU A 341 5.72 10.36 -30.88
C GLU A 341 5.11 11.70 -30.45
N VAL A 342 5.03 11.93 -29.14
CA VAL A 342 4.34 13.07 -28.54
C VAL A 342 5.37 14.10 -28.06
N PHE A 343 5.29 15.30 -28.63
CA PHE A 343 6.09 16.48 -28.26
C PHE A 343 5.21 17.52 -27.58
N ALA A 344 5.81 18.60 -27.09
CA ALA A 344 5.09 19.62 -26.30
C ALA A 344 4.03 20.39 -27.10
N ASP A 345 4.22 20.50 -28.41
CA ASP A 345 3.47 21.31 -29.37
C ASP A 345 2.95 20.51 -30.58
N ARG A 346 3.41 19.26 -30.76
CA ARG A 346 3.00 18.40 -31.86
C ARG A 346 2.95 16.91 -31.49
N VAL A 347 2.16 16.14 -32.24
CA VAL A 347 2.17 14.66 -32.20
C VAL A 347 2.44 14.14 -33.60
N GLN A 348 3.46 13.31 -33.74
CA GLN A 348 3.72 12.57 -34.98
C GLN A 348 3.12 11.18 -34.86
N VAL A 349 2.34 10.76 -35.85
CA VAL A 349 1.54 9.54 -35.83
C VAL A 349 1.83 8.71 -37.07
N GLU A 350 2.07 7.41 -36.86
CA GLU A 350 2.07 6.40 -37.90
C GLU A 350 0.75 5.62 -37.82
N LEU A 351 -0.02 5.67 -38.91
CA LEU A 351 -1.32 5.02 -39.02
C LEU A 351 -1.17 3.56 -39.44
N GLY A 352 -2.01 2.68 -38.88
CA GLY A 352 -2.05 1.27 -39.28
C GLY A 352 -2.75 0.98 -40.60
N ARG A 353 -3.24 2.03 -41.28
CA ARG A 353 -3.86 1.98 -42.61
C ARG A 353 -3.40 3.19 -43.41
N GLU A 354 -3.21 2.99 -44.71
CA GLU A 354 -2.85 4.06 -45.62
C GLU A 354 -4.09 4.90 -45.95
N ILE A 355 -4.00 6.21 -45.73
CA ILE A 355 -4.98 7.19 -46.17
C ILE A 355 -4.62 7.57 -47.61
N ILE A 356 -5.59 7.41 -48.52
CA ILE A 356 -5.46 7.88 -49.90
C ILE A 356 -6.09 9.27 -49.96
N PRO A 357 -5.31 10.35 -50.13
CA PRO A 357 -5.87 11.69 -50.24
C PRO A 357 -6.74 11.79 -51.49
N LEU A 358 -8.01 12.20 -51.33
CA LEU A 358 -8.93 12.41 -52.44
C LEU A 358 -8.44 13.60 -53.30
N PRO A 359 -8.23 13.44 -54.62
CA PRO A 359 -7.61 14.46 -55.48
C PRO A 359 -8.31 15.83 -55.50
N ASP A 360 -9.62 15.86 -55.22
CA ASP A 360 -10.48 17.05 -55.39
C ASP A 360 -11.13 17.57 -54.09
N ARG A 361 -10.67 17.10 -52.91
CA ARG A 361 -11.14 17.63 -51.62
C ARG A 361 -9.94 18.03 -50.76
N THR A 362 -9.55 19.29 -50.84
CA THR A 362 -8.66 19.94 -49.86
C THR A 362 -9.40 20.08 -48.52
N PHE A 363 -9.55 18.97 -47.80
CA PHE A 363 -9.92 19.01 -46.39
C PHE A 363 -8.71 19.53 -45.60
N SER A 364 -8.67 20.84 -45.38
CA SER A 364 -7.73 21.44 -44.44
C SER A 364 -8.33 21.35 -43.04
N ILE A 365 -7.83 20.41 -42.22
CA ILE A 365 -8.05 20.44 -40.77
C ILE A 365 -6.92 21.31 -40.19
N PRO A 366 -7.21 22.45 -39.54
CA PRO A 366 -6.17 23.28 -38.94
C PRO A 366 -5.32 22.48 -37.95
N GLY A 367 -3.99 22.55 -38.10
CA GLY A 367 -3.03 21.80 -37.28
C GLY A 367 -2.83 20.34 -37.70
N LEU A 368 -3.41 19.89 -38.81
CA LEU A 368 -3.16 18.56 -39.38
C LEU A 368 -2.30 18.69 -40.64
N GLU A 369 -1.14 18.06 -40.65
CA GLU A 369 -0.30 17.90 -41.83
C GLU A 369 -0.13 16.41 -42.16
N VAL A 370 -0.47 16.02 -43.38
CA VAL A 370 -0.27 14.64 -43.87
C VAL A 370 1.06 14.61 -44.61
N THR A 371 2.06 13.96 -44.02
CA THR A 371 3.43 13.91 -44.57
C THR A 371 3.54 12.86 -45.67
N ASP A 372 2.88 11.71 -45.48
CA ASP A 372 2.68 10.69 -46.50
C ASP A 372 1.39 9.89 -46.21
N GLY A 373 1.08 8.87 -47.03
CA GLY A 373 -0.15 8.09 -46.87
C GLY A 373 -0.31 7.39 -45.51
N ARG A 374 0.73 7.30 -44.67
CA ARG A 374 0.67 6.67 -43.34
C ARG A 374 1.15 7.57 -42.21
N HIS A 375 1.85 8.65 -42.49
CA HIS A 375 2.41 9.55 -41.49
C HIS A 375 1.65 10.87 -41.45
N VAL A 376 1.26 11.24 -40.24
CA VAL A 376 0.46 12.43 -39.96
C VAL A 376 1.09 13.19 -38.79
N GLU A 377 1.21 14.50 -38.93
CA GLU A 377 1.62 15.41 -37.87
C GLU A 377 0.43 16.25 -37.39
N LEU A 378 0.25 16.29 -36.07
CA LEU A 378 -0.82 17.01 -35.37
C LEU A 378 -0.21 18.13 -34.55
N GLU A 379 -0.30 19.38 -34.99
CA GLU A 379 0.08 20.56 -34.23
C GLU A 379 -1.06 21.04 -33.34
N PHE A 380 -0.74 21.39 -32.09
CA PHE A 380 -1.73 21.91 -31.15
C PHE A 380 -1.10 22.87 -30.14
N TYR A 381 -1.90 23.82 -29.67
CA TYR A 381 -1.47 24.85 -28.71
C TYR A 381 -2.12 24.67 -27.32
N SER A 382 -3.09 23.77 -27.20
CA SER A 382 -3.79 23.45 -25.94
C SER A 382 -4.46 22.08 -26.00
N LEU A 383 -4.83 21.53 -24.84
CA LEU A 383 -5.56 20.26 -24.72
C LEU A 383 -6.92 20.34 -25.42
N ASP A 384 -7.63 21.44 -25.23
CA ASP A 384 -8.94 21.64 -25.86
C ASP A 384 -8.78 21.69 -27.39
N GLY A 385 -7.70 22.31 -27.88
CA GLY A 385 -7.33 22.30 -29.30
C GLY A 385 -7.02 20.90 -29.81
N PHE A 386 -6.24 20.12 -29.07
CA PHE A 386 -5.92 18.73 -29.43
C PHE A 386 -7.16 17.82 -29.44
N MET A 387 -8.05 17.97 -28.45
CA MET A 387 -9.31 17.23 -28.37
C MET A 387 -10.25 17.57 -29.53
N ALA A 388 -10.33 18.86 -29.90
CA ALA A 388 -11.08 19.31 -31.07
C ALA A 388 -10.49 18.76 -32.38
N LEU A 389 -9.17 18.72 -32.49
CA LEU A 389 -8.48 18.15 -33.64
C LEU A 389 -8.80 16.66 -33.77
N GLY A 390 -8.70 15.90 -32.69
CA GLY A 390 -9.00 14.47 -32.66
C GLY A 390 -10.45 14.12 -32.98
N ALA A 391 -11.41 14.97 -32.62
CA ALA A 391 -12.81 14.81 -33.05
C ALA A 391 -12.97 14.94 -34.58
N ASN A 392 -12.15 15.77 -35.22
CA ASN A 392 -12.19 15.98 -36.67
C ASN A 392 -11.42 14.91 -37.46
N LEU A 393 -10.52 14.14 -36.83
CA LEU A 393 -9.77 13.06 -37.48
C LEU A 393 -10.67 11.97 -38.06
N ALA A 394 -11.88 11.78 -37.53
CA ALA A 394 -12.86 10.86 -38.13
C ALA A 394 -13.15 11.18 -39.61
N ARG A 395 -13.01 12.45 -40.02
CA ARG A 395 -13.20 12.88 -41.41
C ARG A 395 -12.08 12.43 -42.37
N LEU A 396 -10.93 11.99 -41.85
CA LEU A 396 -9.84 11.45 -42.68
C LEU A 396 -10.08 10.00 -43.09
N PHE A 397 -10.97 9.30 -42.39
CA PHE A 397 -11.30 7.89 -42.63
C PHE A 397 -12.66 7.69 -43.31
N LEU A 398 -13.35 8.79 -43.66
CA LEU A 398 -14.60 8.84 -44.43
C LEU A 398 -14.30 9.15 -45.89
#